data_AF-A0A7S2J8T0-F1
#
_entry.id   AF-A0A7S2J8T0-F1
#
_cell.length_a   1.000
_cell.length_b   1.000
_cell.length_c   1.000
_cell.angle_alpha   90.00
_cell.angle_beta   90.00
_cell.angle_gamma   90.00
#
_symmetry.space_group_name_H-M   'P 1'
#
loop_
_entity.id
_entity.type
_entity.pdbx_description
1 polymer ?
#
loop_
_entity_poly.entity_id
_entity_poly.type
_entity_poly.pdbx_seq_one_letter_code
_entity_poly.pdbx_strand_id
1 'polypeptide(L)'
;LASLGISDAAALDRALAQGLNGQLKRKGLKTFSKQTIAALQQCLDKAFGRTEELCGVQKEDAWMHSGTCDSGLFDVLWECRPDWSGQDLERSVRKLKIVGITNITTLAEALESGLNQQLRDAELKPFSAYTIEELKQRLCV
;
A
#
# COMPACT_ATOMS: atom_id res chain seq x y z
N LEU A 1 -5.75 21.23 6.52
CA LEU A 1 -5.25 20.26 7.52
C LEU A 1 -5.63 20.67 8.94
N ALA A 2 -5.45 21.95 9.32
CA ALA A 2 -5.95 22.48 10.61
C ALA A 2 -7.46 22.25 10.83
N SER A 3 -8.30 22.38 9.79
CA SER A 3 -9.75 22.07 9.87
C SER A 3 -10.10 20.59 10.04
N LEU A 4 -9.11 19.69 9.95
CA LEU A 4 -9.24 18.27 10.25
C LEU A 4 -8.65 17.91 11.62
N GLY A 5 -8.19 18.89 12.41
CA GLY A 5 -7.53 18.65 13.70
C GLY A 5 -6.14 18.03 13.55
N ILE A 6 -5.55 18.11 12.35
CA ILE A 6 -4.20 17.64 12.10
C ILE A 6 -3.25 18.78 12.45
N SER A 7 -2.79 18.77 13.69
CA SER A 7 -1.88 19.79 14.25
C SER A 7 -0.43 19.33 14.31
N ASP A 8 -0.21 18.02 14.20
CA ASP A 8 1.10 17.40 14.36
C ASP A 8 1.28 16.24 13.36
N ALA A 9 2.53 15.83 13.17
CA ALA A 9 2.90 14.80 12.22
C ALA A 9 2.28 13.42 12.58
N ALA A 10 2.02 13.13 13.86
CA ALA A 10 1.38 11.87 14.27
C ALA A 10 -0.13 11.88 14.03
N ALA A 11 -0.78 13.05 14.10
CA ALA A 11 -2.15 13.24 13.63
C ALA A 11 -2.24 13.11 12.11
N LEU A 12 -1.23 13.57 11.37
CA LEU A 12 -1.17 13.41 9.91
C LEU A 12 -0.99 11.94 9.52
N ASP A 13 -0.09 11.20 10.18
CA ASP A 13 0.11 9.75 10.00
C ASP A 13 -1.20 8.98 10.22
N ARG A 14 -1.89 9.24 11.32
CA ARG A 14 -3.20 8.63 11.61
C ARG A 14 -4.25 9.00 10.57
N ALA A 15 -4.29 10.24 10.11
CA ALA A 15 -5.24 10.67 9.11
C ALA A 15 -4.97 10.02 7.74
N LEU A 16 -3.71 9.84 7.37
CA LEU A 16 -3.29 9.12 6.16
C LEU A 16 -3.66 7.64 6.26
N ALA A 17 -3.35 6.97 7.38
CA ALA A 17 -3.72 5.58 7.63
C ALA A 17 -5.24 5.34 7.68
N GLN A 18 -6.03 6.38 7.97
CA GLN A 18 -7.50 6.32 7.96
C GLN A 18 -8.11 6.80 6.63
N GLY A 19 -7.31 6.95 5.58
CA GLY A 19 -7.75 7.42 4.27
C GLY A 19 -8.04 8.92 4.25
N LEU A 20 -6.99 9.73 4.36
CA LEU A 20 -7.05 11.21 4.42
C LEU A 20 -7.93 11.81 3.30
N ASN A 21 -7.82 11.31 2.08
CA ASN A 21 -8.64 11.76 0.96
C ASN A 21 -10.14 11.42 1.12
N GLY A 22 -10.46 10.28 1.72
CA GLY A 22 -11.85 9.95 2.09
C GLY A 22 -12.40 10.89 3.16
N GLN A 23 -11.57 11.32 4.10
CA GLN A 23 -11.95 12.33 5.11
C GLN A 23 -12.15 13.71 4.48
N LEU A 24 -11.27 14.13 3.58
CA LEU A 24 -11.40 15.40 2.84
C LEU A 24 -12.66 15.43 2.00
N LYS A 25 -12.95 14.37 1.25
CA LYS A 25 -14.17 14.25 0.43
C LYS A 25 -15.45 14.36 1.27
N ARG A 26 -15.49 13.70 2.43
CA ARG A 26 -16.63 13.79 3.37
C ARG A 26 -16.84 15.19 3.94
N LYS A 27 -15.80 16.00 4.04
CA LYS A 27 -15.88 17.41 4.46
C LYS A 27 -16.07 18.38 3.29
N GLY A 28 -16.31 17.90 2.06
CA GLY A 28 -16.45 18.74 0.87
C GLY A 28 -15.16 19.46 0.47
N LEU A 29 -14.01 18.99 0.94
CA LEU A 29 -12.71 19.60 0.65
C LEU A 29 -12.06 18.93 -0.56
N LYS A 30 -11.23 19.71 -1.27
CA LYS A 30 -10.45 19.21 -2.40
C LYS A 30 -9.47 18.14 -1.93
N THR A 31 -9.55 16.96 -2.53
CA THR A 31 -8.66 15.84 -2.23
C THR A 31 -7.28 16.09 -2.81
N PHE A 32 -6.26 15.54 -2.16
CA PHE A 32 -4.91 15.56 -2.69
C PHE A 32 -4.77 14.56 -3.83
N SER A 33 -3.83 14.83 -4.75
CA SER A 33 -3.46 13.84 -5.77
C SER A 33 -2.88 12.59 -5.10
N LYS A 34 -2.96 11.44 -5.77
CA LYS A 34 -2.37 10.19 -5.27
C LYS A 34 -0.87 10.34 -4.99
N GLN A 35 -0.15 11.04 -5.88
CA GLN A 35 1.29 11.34 -5.69
C GLN A 35 1.55 12.19 -4.45
N THR A 36 0.70 13.18 -4.17
CA THR A 36 0.85 14.02 -2.97
C THR A 36 0.65 13.23 -1.68
N ILE A 37 -0.31 12.29 -1.67
CA ILE A 37 -0.52 11.40 -0.50
C ILE A 37 0.69 10.50 -0.27
N ALA A 38 1.21 9.89 -1.34
CA ALA A 38 2.42 9.06 -1.26
C ALA A 38 3.64 9.84 -0.77
N ALA A 39 3.88 11.04 -1.32
CA ALA A 39 4.98 11.91 -0.89
C ALA A 39 4.84 12.31 0.59
N LEU A 40 3.62 12.54 1.09
CA LEU A 40 3.37 12.85 2.49
C LEU A 40 3.65 11.66 3.41
N GLN A 41 3.25 10.44 3.01
CA GLN A 41 3.56 9.23 3.78
C GLN A 41 5.06 8.95 3.81
N GLN A 42 5.73 9.06 2.66
CA GLN A 42 7.19 8.92 2.58
C GLN A 42 7.92 9.94 3.47
N CYS A 43 7.43 11.19 3.52
CA CYS A 43 7.99 12.22 4.39
C CYS A 43 7.81 11.88 5.88
N LEU A 44 6.67 11.28 6.25
CA LEU A 44 6.41 10.85 7.63
C LEU A 44 7.24 9.63 8.02
N ASP A 45 7.39 8.65 7.15
CA ASP A 45 8.23 7.48 7.41
C ASP A 45 9.70 7.86 7.61
N LYS A 46 10.17 8.89 6.90
CA LYS A 46 11.49 9.51 7.08
C LYS A 46 11.58 10.31 8.39
N ALA A 47 10.53 11.07 8.74
CA ALA A 47 10.51 11.92 9.93
C ALA A 47 10.37 11.13 11.25
N PHE A 48 9.69 9.98 11.24
CA PHE A 48 9.45 9.16 12.43
C PHE A 48 10.45 8.01 12.63
N GLY A 49 11.50 7.91 11.79
CA GLY A 49 12.50 6.86 11.94
C GLY A 49 11.94 5.44 11.81
N ARG A 50 10.77 5.26 11.19
CA ARG A 50 10.18 3.94 10.90
C ARG A 50 10.95 3.17 9.84
N THR A 51 11.92 3.82 9.20
CA THR A 51 12.98 3.15 8.46
C THR A 51 14.10 2.88 9.45
N GLU A 52 14.14 1.68 10.05
CA GLU A 52 15.28 1.30 10.90
C GLU A 52 16.59 1.53 10.13
N GLU A 53 17.42 2.36 10.75
CA GLU A 53 18.73 2.77 10.30
C GLU A 53 19.69 1.59 10.49
N LEU A 54 19.95 0.86 9.41
CA LEU A 54 21.28 0.30 9.18
C LEU A 54 21.98 1.12 8.11
N CYS A 55 22.96 1.87 8.61
CA CYS A 55 24.12 2.47 7.96
C CYS A 55 23.88 3.60 6.96
N GLY A 56 24.33 4.79 7.36
CA GLY A 56 24.48 5.95 6.51
C GLY A 56 25.46 5.71 5.37
N VAL A 57 24.92 5.61 4.16
CA VAL A 57 25.50 6.12 2.92
C VAL A 57 24.32 6.62 2.09
N GLN A 58 24.49 7.75 1.42
CA GLN A 58 23.54 8.44 0.53
C GLN A 58 22.50 7.50 -0.09
N LYS A 59 21.25 7.56 0.40
CA LYS A 59 20.17 6.60 0.10
C LYS A 59 19.09 7.25 -0.77
N GLU A 60 19.52 7.94 -1.83
CA GLU A 60 18.62 8.32 -2.92
C GLU A 60 18.62 7.27 -4.05
N ASP A 61 19.53 6.28 -4.01
CA ASP A 61 19.68 5.25 -5.06
C ASP A 61 19.32 3.81 -4.64
N ALA A 62 19.08 3.53 -3.35
CA ALA A 62 18.93 2.14 -2.91
C ALA A 62 17.57 1.50 -3.23
N TRP A 63 16.51 2.29 -3.41
CA TRP A 63 15.16 1.76 -3.72
C TRP A 63 14.87 1.64 -5.22
N MET A 64 15.78 2.12 -6.09
CA MET A 64 15.74 1.85 -7.53
C MET A 64 16.70 0.74 -7.99
N HIS A 65 17.71 0.34 -7.20
CA HIS A 65 18.80 -0.52 -7.70
C HIS A 65 19.07 -1.83 -6.94
N SER A 66 18.25 -2.21 -5.96
CA SER A 66 18.15 -3.65 -5.61
C SER A 66 17.24 -4.34 -6.62
N GLY A 67 17.80 -4.70 -7.78
CA GLY A 67 17.13 -5.51 -8.77
C GLY A 67 16.57 -6.79 -8.13
N THR A 68 15.25 -6.90 -8.08
CA THR A 68 14.46 -7.84 -8.91
C THR A 68 12.98 -7.75 -8.49
N CYS A 69 12.12 -7.34 -9.42
CA CYS A 69 10.73 -7.79 -9.62
C CYS A 69 9.62 -7.61 -8.55
N ASP A 70 9.73 -6.74 -7.54
CA ASP A 70 8.63 -6.54 -6.55
C ASP A 70 7.83 -5.22 -6.66
N SER A 71 8.35 -4.21 -7.39
CA SER A 71 7.74 -2.87 -7.41
C SER A 71 6.28 -2.88 -7.89
N GLY A 72 5.98 -3.73 -8.89
CA GLY A 72 4.64 -3.78 -9.49
C GLY A 72 3.54 -4.27 -8.54
N LEU A 73 3.84 -5.20 -7.61
CA LEU A 73 2.83 -5.69 -6.66
C LEU A 73 2.47 -4.64 -5.62
N PHE A 74 3.47 -3.92 -5.11
CA PHE A 74 3.25 -2.82 -4.18
C PHE A 74 2.41 -1.71 -4.82
N ASP A 75 2.77 -1.30 -6.04
CA ASP A 75 2.04 -0.26 -6.77
C ASP A 75 0.58 -0.65 -7.01
N VAL A 76 0.32 -1.89 -7.46
CA VAL A 76 -1.04 -2.39 -7.70
C VAL A 76 -1.84 -2.49 -6.39
N LEU A 77 -1.27 -3.05 -5.33
CA LEU A 77 -1.97 -3.17 -4.04
C LEU A 77 -2.30 -1.81 -3.44
N TRP A 78 -1.36 -0.86 -3.54
CA TRP A 78 -1.55 0.51 -3.12
C TRP A 78 -2.68 1.19 -3.88
N GLU A 79 -2.70 0.98 -5.19
CA GLU A 79 -3.69 1.53 -6.08
C GLU A 79 -5.10 1.01 -5.83
N CYS A 80 -5.22 -0.24 -5.37
CA CYS A 80 -6.48 -0.87 -4.97
C CYS A 80 -6.93 -0.46 -3.57
N ARG A 81 -5.99 -0.24 -2.64
CA ARG A 81 -6.26 0.12 -1.25
C ARG A 81 -5.37 1.27 -0.77
N PRO A 82 -5.67 2.51 -1.19
CA PRO A 82 -4.90 3.68 -0.78
C PRO A 82 -5.11 4.05 0.71
N ASP A 83 -6.05 3.37 1.39
CA ASP A 83 -6.25 3.43 2.83
C ASP A 83 -5.28 2.54 3.62
N TRP A 84 -4.52 1.66 2.95
CA TRP A 84 -3.55 0.81 3.61
C TRP A 84 -2.32 1.60 4.06
N SER A 85 -1.77 1.24 5.21
CA SER A 85 -0.44 1.72 5.61
C SER A 85 0.66 0.96 4.85
N GLY A 86 1.89 1.47 4.86
CA GLY A 86 3.04 0.74 4.32
C GLY A 86 3.22 -0.65 4.94
N GLN A 87 2.87 -0.82 6.22
CA GLN A 87 2.88 -2.13 6.89
C GLN A 87 1.79 -3.08 6.37
N ASP A 88 0.60 -2.55 6.06
CA ASP A 88 -0.49 -3.37 5.51
C ASP A 88 -0.16 -3.83 4.09
N LEU A 89 0.49 -2.98 3.30
CA LEU A 89 1.04 -3.36 1.99
C LEU A 89 2.11 -4.44 2.14
N GLU A 90 3.10 -4.24 3.01
CA GLU A 90 4.19 -5.19 3.19
C GLU A 90 3.68 -6.56 3.66
N ARG A 91 2.75 -6.57 4.62
CA ARG A 91 2.08 -7.81 5.07
C ARG A 91 1.31 -8.48 3.94
N SER A 92 0.66 -7.71 3.09
CA SER A 92 -0.10 -8.23 1.96
C SER A 92 0.81 -8.81 0.88
N VAL A 93 1.92 -8.13 0.56
CA VAL A 93 2.93 -8.63 -0.38
C VAL A 93 3.60 -9.89 0.16
N ARG A 94 3.99 -9.94 1.44
CA ARG A 94 4.52 -11.17 2.06
C ARG A 94 3.51 -12.31 2.01
N LYS A 95 2.24 -12.03 2.28
CA LYS A 95 1.14 -13.02 2.16
C LYS A 95 1.04 -13.57 0.74
N LEU A 96 1.10 -12.71 -0.28
CA LEU A 96 1.11 -13.12 -1.68
C LEU A 96 2.32 -14.00 -2.00
N LYS A 97 3.50 -13.64 -1.50
CA LYS A 97 4.72 -14.44 -1.68
C LYS A 97 4.62 -15.83 -1.05
N ILE A 98 3.96 -15.97 0.10
CA ILE A 98 3.76 -17.28 0.75
C ILE A 98 2.97 -18.23 -0.15
N VAL A 99 1.98 -17.73 -0.90
CA VAL A 99 1.22 -18.52 -1.88
C VAL A 99 1.89 -18.58 -3.26
N GLY A 100 3.16 -18.17 -3.37
CA GLY A 100 3.94 -18.22 -4.61
C GLY A 100 3.71 -17.06 -5.58
N ILE A 101 2.92 -16.05 -5.20
CA ILE A 101 2.64 -14.87 -6.02
C ILE A 101 3.75 -13.85 -5.80
N THR A 102 4.61 -13.71 -6.81
CA THR A 102 5.80 -12.85 -6.75
C THR A 102 5.75 -11.69 -7.74
N ASN A 103 4.83 -11.75 -8.71
CA ASN A 103 4.70 -10.74 -9.76
C ASN A 103 3.24 -10.54 -10.18
N ILE A 104 2.97 -9.46 -10.93
CA ILE A 104 1.62 -9.07 -11.35
C ILE A 104 0.94 -10.16 -12.19
N THR A 105 1.68 -10.85 -13.07
CA THR A 105 1.12 -11.91 -13.92
C THR A 105 0.59 -13.06 -13.07
N THR A 106 1.40 -13.56 -12.12
CA THR A 106 0.96 -14.61 -11.18
C THR A 106 -0.19 -14.14 -10.29
N LEU A 107 -0.28 -12.84 -9.97
CA LEU A 107 -1.40 -12.27 -9.23
C LEU A 107 -2.68 -12.28 -10.08
N ALA A 108 -2.59 -11.91 -11.36
CA ALA A 108 -3.71 -11.93 -12.29
C ALA A 108 -4.26 -13.36 -12.47
N GLU A 109 -3.40 -14.34 -12.72
CA GLU A 109 -3.76 -15.76 -12.81
C GLU A 109 -4.40 -16.26 -11.50
N ALA A 110 -3.87 -15.83 -10.35
CA ALA A 110 -4.46 -16.16 -9.05
C ALA A 110 -5.85 -15.54 -8.88
N LEU A 111 -6.09 -14.32 -9.36
CA LEU A 111 -7.41 -13.67 -9.28
C LEU A 111 -8.48 -14.36 -10.15
N GLU A 112 -8.09 -14.96 -11.27
CA GLU A 112 -8.97 -15.76 -12.13
C GLU A 112 -9.24 -17.14 -11.53
N SER A 113 -8.20 -17.80 -11.00
CA SER A 113 -8.31 -19.17 -10.45
C SER A 113 -8.84 -19.22 -9.01
N GLY A 114 -8.89 -18.09 -8.31
CA GLY A 114 -9.46 -17.98 -6.96
C GLY A 114 -8.44 -17.69 -5.87
N LEU A 115 -7.85 -16.48 -5.88
CA LEU A 115 -6.83 -16.01 -4.94
C LEU A 115 -7.20 -16.26 -3.46
N ASN A 116 -8.45 -15.97 -3.10
CA ASN A 116 -8.92 -16.17 -1.73
C ASN A 116 -9.01 -17.64 -1.33
N GLN A 117 -9.15 -18.56 -2.28
CA GLN A 117 -9.08 -20.00 -2.00
C GLN A 117 -7.62 -20.40 -1.74
N GLN A 118 -6.69 -19.98 -2.61
CA GLN A 118 -5.25 -20.23 -2.41
C GLN A 118 -4.75 -19.70 -1.07
N LEU A 119 -5.21 -18.52 -0.65
CA LEU A 119 -4.88 -17.96 0.66
C LEU A 119 -5.42 -18.81 1.81
N ARG A 120 -6.65 -19.35 1.70
CA ARG A 120 -7.23 -20.23 2.73
C ARG A 120 -6.49 -21.56 2.81
N ASP A 121 -6.10 -22.11 1.68
CA ASP A 121 -5.32 -23.35 1.61
C ASP A 121 -3.95 -23.19 2.28
N ALA A 122 -3.40 -21.98 2.29
CA ALA A 122 -2.20 -21.60 3.03
C ALA A 122 -2.46 -21.12 4.48
N GLU A 123 -3.67 -21.29 5.01
CA GLU A 123 -4.10 -20.82 6.35
C GLU A 123 -3.98 -19.30 6.56
N LEU A 124 -3.95 -18.53 5.47
CA LEU A 124 -3.84 -17.09 5.49
C LEU A 124 -5.22 -16.43 5.36
N LYS A 125 -5.37 -15.28 6.05
CA LYS A 125 -6.62 -14.51 5.99
C LYS A 125 -6.93 -14.05 4.55
N PRO A 126 -8.12 -14.33 3.99
CA PRO A 126 -8.47 -13.88 2.64
C PRO A 126 -8.59 -12.35 2.57
N PHE A 127 -8.41 -11.81 1.36
CA PHE A 127 -8.71 -10.41 1.08
C PHE A 127 -10.22 -10.17 1.10
N SER A 128 -10.64 -8.94 1.42
CA SER A 128 -12.05 -8.59 1.32
C SER A 128 -12.52 -8.66 -0.13
N ALA A 129 -13.81 -8.95 -0.34
CA ALA A 129 -14.40 -8.97 -1.68
C ALA A 129 -14.15 -7.66 -2.45
N TYR A 130 -14.25 -6.51 -1.77
CA TYR A 130 -13.90 -5.21 -2.33
C TYR A 130 -12.45 -5.13 -2.86
N THR A 131 -11.50 -5.68 -2.11
CA THR A 131 -10.08 -5.65 -2.51
C THR A 131 -9.84 -6.54 -3.73
N ILE A 132 -10.49 -7.72 -3.78
CA ILE A 132 -10.42 -8.60 -4.95
C ILE A 132 -10.99 -7.92 -6.19
N GLU A 133 -12.14 -7.25 -6.06
CA GLU A 133 -12.77 -6.57 -7.19
C GLU A 133 -11.92 -5.41 -7.72
N GLU A 134 -11.35 -4.59 -6.83
CA GLU A 134 -10.42 -3.52 -7.24
C GLU A 134 -9.18 -4.10 -7.93
N LEU A 135 -8.64 -5.24 -7.45
CA LEU A 135 -7.50 -5.89 -8.08
C LEU A 135 -7.84 -6.39 -9.49
N LYS A 136 -9.01 -7.01 -9.66
CA LYS A 136 -9.52 -7.45 -10.96
C LYS A 136 -9.68 -6.29 -11.94
N GLN A 137 -10.33 -5.21 -11.50
CA GLN A 137 -10.54 -4.01 -12.31
C GLN A 137 -9.23 -3.39 -12.79
N ARG A 138 -8.20 -3.32 -11.92
CA ARG A 138 -6.91 -2.71 -12.26
C ARG A 138 -6.02 -3.59 -13.13
N LEU A 139 -6.14 -4.90 -13.00
CA LEU A 139 -5.41 -5.87 -13.82
C LEU A 139 -6.18 -6.28 -15.08
N CYS A 140 -7.41 -5.79 -15.24
CA CYS A 140 -8.33 -6.10 -16.33
C CYS A 140 -8.55 -7.62 -16.53
N VAL A 141 -8.76 -8.33 -15.42
CA VAL A 141 -9.07 -9.78 -15.34
C VAL A 141 -10.43 -10.05 -14.69
#